data_AF-A0A0C3L5W7-F1
#
_entry.id   AF-A0A0C3L5W7-F1
#
_cell.length_a   1.000
_cell.length_b   1.000
_cell.length_c   1.000
_cell.angle_alpha   90.00
_cell.angle_beta   90.00
_cell.angle_gamma   90.00
#
_symmetry.space_group_name_H-M   'P 1'
#
loop_
_entity.id
_entity.type
_entity.pdbx_description
1 polymer ?
#
loop_
_entity_poly.entity_id
_entity_poly.type
_entity_poly.pdbx_seq_one_letter_code
_entity_poly.pdbx_strand_id
1 'polypeptide(L)'
;MLESPHIGESNEGTVENPIVLDSISKVTLAQVMNFHKALSCRRYENVPTLSLQQWSDALHLASSWGFASLRIFIIQNIDSLAQDPLSRIQMADECGIKEWLHPAYAKLCARKAPLTAEEGRILGFERYTALWRIREEDLKATADRSLWDGQKSPRGEKTISSADISLIKCRSKCCQIAFELNTKEKGFLARIAKAKELEAR
;
A
#
# COMPACT_ATOMS: atom_id res chain seq x y z
N MET A 1 -37.91 -19.53 -21.14
CA MET A 1 -36.69 -19.88 -20.42
C MET A 1 -35.67 -18.79 -20.70
N LEU A 2 -34.87 -18.38 -19.72
CA LEU A 2 -33.83 -17.39 -19.95
C LEU A 2 -32.71 -18.11 -20.74
N GLU A 3 -32.65 -17.87 -22.05
CA GLU A 3 -31.59 -18.38 -22.92
C GLU A 3 -30.51 -17.31 -23.01
N SER A 4 -29.58 -17.32 -22.05
CA SER A 4 -28.38 -16.50 -22.10
C SER A 4 -27.18 -17.42 -22.23
N PRO A 5 -26.18 -17.11 -23.08
CA PRO A 5 -24.95 -17.88 -23.19
C PRO A 5 -24.10 -17.85 -21.92
N HIS A 6 -24.53 -17.14 -20.88
CA HIS A 6 -23.86 -17.03 -19.58
C HIS A 6 -24.59 -17.83 -18.49
N ILE A 7 -25.68 -18.53 -18.84
CA ILE A 7 -26.38 -19.43 -17.94
C ILE A 7 -25.74 -20.80 -18.14
N GLY A 8 -25.05 -21.26 -17.09
CA GLY A 8 -24.42 -22.57 -17.02
C GLY A 8 -25.41 -23.72 -17.23
N GLU A 9 -24.88 -24.94 -17.35
CA GLU A 9 -25.72 -26.12 -17.49
C GLU A 9 -26.53 -26.39 -16.21
N SER A 10 -27.70 -27.02 -16.34
CA SER A 10 -28.61 -27.24 -15.20
C SER A 10 -28.03 -28.13 -14.09
N ASN A 11 -26.97 -28.89 -14.38
CA ASN A 11 -26.25 -29.75 -13.43
C ASN A 11 -24.93 -29.11 -12.93
N GLU A 12 -24.57 -27.91 -13.38
CA GLU A 12 -23.33 -27.24 -13.00
C GLU A 12 -23.38 -26.78 -11.53
N GLY A 13 -22.28 -26.97 -10.80
CA GLY A 13 -22.19 -26.68 -9.37
C GLY A 13 -22.64 -27.81 -8.45
N THR A 14 -22.84 -29.01 -9.00
CA THR A 14 -23.11 -30.24 -8.21
C THR A 14 -21.82 -30.94 -7.80
N VAL A 15 -21.93 -31.97 -6.96
CA VAL A 15 -20.77 -32.83 -6.60
C VAL A 15 -20.23 -33.56 -7.83
N GLU A 16 -21.12 -33.94 -8.76
CA GLU A 16 -20.79 -34.69 -9.98
C GLU A 16 -20.27 -33.78 -11.10
N ASN A 17 -20.77 -32.54 -11.16
CA ASN A 17 -20.32 -31.51 -12.11
C ASN A 17 -19.98 -30.20 -11.38
N PRO A 18 -18.85 -30.17 -10.62
CA PRO A 18 -18.46 -28.99 -9.87
C PRO A 18 -18.03 -27.85 -10.78
N ILE A 19 -18.22 -26.61 -10.33
CA ILE A 19 -17.68 -25.44 -11.02
C ILE A 19 -16.15 -25.49 -10.91
N VAL A 20 -15.49 -25.75 -12.04
CA VAL A 20 -14.04 -25.71 -12.15
C VAL A 20 -13.62 -24.29 -12.46
N LEU A 21 -13.03 -23.62 -11.48
CA LEU A 21 -12.35 -22.35 -11.70
C LEU A 21 -11.04 -22.64 -12.45
N ASP A 22 -10.99 -22.34 -13.75
CA ASP A 22 -9.88 -22.76 -14.63
C ASP A 22 -8.49 -22.20 -14.22
N SER A 23 -7.49 -22.96 -14.67
CA SER A 23 -6.07 -23.18 -14.37
C SER A 23 -5.09 -22.01 -14.12
N ILE A 24 -5.50 -20.74 -14.21
CA ILE A 24 -4.57 -19.60 -14.00
C ILE A 24 -4.41 -19.27 -12.51
N SER A 25 -5.41 -19.60 -11.69
CA SER A 25 -5.43 -19.28 -10.27
C SER A 25 -5.57 -20.55 -9.45
N LYS A 26 -4.48 -20.94 -8.78
CA LYS A 26 -4.46 -21.96 -7.72
C LYS A 26 -5.25 -21.43 -6.52
N VAL A 27 -6.56 -21.31 -6.66
CA VAL A 27 -7.45 -20.79 -5.61
C VAL A 27 -7.68 -21.89 -4.59
N THR A 28 -7.29 -21.64 -3.35
CA THR A 28 -7.55 -22.56 -2.25
C THR A 28 -8.90 -22.23 -1.59
N LEU A 29 -9.53 -23.22 -0.96
CA LEU A 29 -10.74 -23.01 -0.17
C LEU A 29 -10.56 -21.91 0.88
N ALA A 30 -9.38 -21.84 1.51
CA ALA A 30 -9.04 -20.80 2.49
C ALA A 30 -9.13 -19.38 1.89
N GLN A 31 -8.66 -19.19 0.66
CA GLN A 31 -8.74 -17.90 -0.03
C GLN A 31 -10.19 -17.53 -0.35
N VAL A 32 -11.00 -18.49 -0.81
CA VAL A 32 -12.44 -18.28 -1.04
C VAL A 32 -13.15 -17.90 0.25
N MET A 33 -12.80 -18.54 1.37
CA MET A 33 -13.36 -18.19 2.68
C MET A 33 -12.95 -16.79 3.14
N ASN A 34 -11.70 -16.36 2.89
CA ASN A 34 -11.24 -15.00 3.20
C ASN A 34 -12.00 -13.96 2.36
N PHE A 35 -12.16 -14.24 1.06
CA PHE A 35 -12.96 -13.41 0.16
C PHE A 35 -14.43 -13.32 0.60
N HIS A 36 -15.05 -14.45 0.95
CA HIS A 36 -16.41 -14.48 1.44
C HIS A 36 -16.56 -13.64 2.72
N LYS A 37 -15.64 -13.74 3.67
CA LYS A 37 -15.64 -12.89 4.87
C LYS A 37 -15.58 -11.41 4.51
N ALA A 38 -14.73 -11.01 3.57
CA ALA A 38 -14.67 -9.62 3.10
C ALA A 38 -15.96 -9.18 2.41
N LEU A 39 -16.60 -10.06 1.64
CA LEU A 39 -17.85 -9.79 0.92
C LEU A 39 -19.07 -9.68 1.84
N SER A 40 -19.14 -10.53 2.87
CA SER A 40 -20.28 -10.60 3.79
C SER A 40 -20.37 -9.40 4.73
N CYS A 41 -19.28 -8.65 4.92
CA CYS A 41 -19.27 -7.43 5.71
C CYS A 41 -19.97 -6.28 4.98
N ARG A 42 -21.30 -6.34 4.87
CA ARG A 42 -22.13 -5.25 4.38
C ARG A 42 -22.84 -4.53 5.53
N ARG A 43 -22.46 -3.26 5.72
CA ARG A 43 -23.11 -2.11 6.41
C ARG A 43 -23.62 -2.26 7.86
N TYR A 44 -24.04 -3.44 8.31
CA TYR A 44 -24.55 -3.70 9.67
C TYR A 44 -23.66 -4.66 10.47
N GLU A 45 -22.70 -5.32 9.83
CA GLU A 45 -21.71 -6.16 10.49
C GLU A 45 -20.38 -5.41 10.64
N ASN A 46 -19.66 -5.69 11.74
CA ASN A 46 -18.33 -5.15 11.96
C ASN A 46 -17.38 -5.59 10.84
N VAL A 47 -16.42 -4.73 10.49
CA VAL A 47 -15.31 -5.08 9.59
C VAL A 47 -14.65 -6.36 10.11
N PRO A 48 -14.38 -7.37 9.26
CA PRO A 48 -13.87 -8.64 9.71
C PRO A 48 -12.42 -8.45 10.15
N THR A 49 -12.05 -9.01 11.29
CA THR A 49 -10.66 -9.02 11.74
C THR A 49 -9.87 -10.03 10.91
N LEU A 50 -9.31 -9.58 9.79
CA LEU A 50 -8.46 -10.38 8.90
C LEU A 50 -7.00 -9.91 9.00
N SER A 51 -6.06 -10.84 8.85
CA SER A 51 -4.64 -10.55 8.71
C SER A 51 -4.34 -9.92 7.34
N LEU A 52 -3.16 -9.29 7.20
CA LEU A 52 -2.73 -8.74 5.91
C LEU A 52 -2.74 -9.79 4.79
N GLN A 53 -2.30 -11.02 5.10
CA GLN A 53 -2.33 -12.12 4.12
C GLN A 53 -3.76 -12.47 3.68
N GLN A 54 -4.70 -12.54 4.64
CA GLN A 54 -6.09 -12.85 4.34
C GLN A 54 -6.77 -11.75 3.52
N TRP A 55 -6.42 -10.49 3.77
CA TRP A 55 -6.86 -9.38 2.94
C TRP A 55 -6.24 -9.42 1.54
N SER A 56 -4.96 -9.78 1.41
CA SER A 56 -4.31 -9.98 0.11
C SER A 56 -5.00 -11.08 -0.71
N ASP A 57 -5.32 -12.23 -0.08
CA ASP A 57 -6.08 -13.31 -0.71
C ASP A 57 -7.45 -12.83 -1.24
N ALA A 58 -8.18 -12.09 -0.41
CA ALA A 58 -9.48 -11.53 -0.78
C ALA A 58 -9.36 -10.50 -1.91
N LEU A 59 -8.31 -9.67 -1.89
CA LEU A 59 -8.05 -8.64 -2.90
C LEU A 59 -7.70 -9.27 -4.24
N HIS A 60 -6.88 -10.31 -4.24
CA HIS A 60 -6.53 -11.07 -5.43
C HIS A 60 -7.80 -11.65 -6.08
N LEU A 61 -8.66 -12.33 -5.31
CA LEU A 61 -9.92 -12.88 -5.84
C LEU A 61 -10.90 -11.79 -6.30
N ALA A 62 -11.02 -10.70 -5.56
CA ALA A 62 -11.86 -9.57 -5.97
C ALA A 62 -11.40 -8.96 -7.30
N SER A 63 -10.08 -8.94 -7.55
CA SER A 63 -9.51 -8.41 -8.78
C SER A 63 -9.69 -9.39 -9.95
N SER A 64 -9.38 -10.66 -9.74
CA SER A 64 -9.51 -11.71 -10.76
C SER A 64 -10.95 -11.95 -11.19
N TRP A 65 -11.92 -11.81 -10.29
CA TRP A 65 -13.35 -11.97 -10.59
C TRP A 65 -14.07 -10.64 -10.92
N GLY A 66 -13.36 -9.52 -11.00
CA GLY A 66 -13.93 -8.24 -11.46
C GLY A 66 -14.82 -7.50 -10.45
N PHE A 67 -14.71 -7.79 -9.15
CA PHE A 67 -15.48 -7.12 -8.10
C PHE A 67 -14.87 -5.75 -7.72
N ALA A 68 -15.04 -4.74 -8.57
CA ALA A 68 -14.43 -3.41 -8.40
C ALA A 68 -14.77 -2.72 -7.06
N SER A 69 -16.03 -2.74 -6.62
CA SER A 69 -16.43 -2.11 -5.35
C SER A 69 -15.83 -2.81 -4.13
N LEU A 70 -15.75 -4.14 -4.17
CA LEU A 70 -15.14 -4.92 -3.10
C LEU A 70 -13.63 -4.71 -3.07
N ARG A 71 -12.98 -4.63 -4.25
CA ARG A 71 -11.57 -4.26 -4.36
C ARG A 71 -11.29 -2.93 -3.67
N ILE A 72 -12.07 -1.89 -3.94
CA ILE A 72 -11.91 -0.57 -3.28
C ILE A 72 -12.07 -0.69 -1.76
N PHE A 73 -13.08 -1.41 -1.29
CA PHE A 73 -13.30 -1.65 0.13
C PHE A 73 -12.12 -2.36 0.79
N ILE A 74 -11.59 -3.42 0.18
CA ILE A 74 -10.45 -4.16 0.70
C ILE A 74 -9.20 -3.27 0.76
N ILE A 75 -8.94 -2.50 -0.30
CA ILE A 75 -7.80 -1.54 -0.36
C ILE A 75 -7.88 -0.55 0.81
N GLN A 76 -9.05 -0.01 1.12
CA GLN A 76 -9.23 0.92 2.25
C GLN A 76 -8.93 0.27 3.60
N ASN A 77 -9.33 -0.99 3.80
CA ASN A 77 -9.06 -1.72 5.04
C ASN A 77 -7.57 -2.05 5.16
N ILE A 78 -6.94 -2.51 4.09
CA ILE A 78 -5.51 -2.79 4.05
C ILE A 78 -4.70 -1.51 4.31
N ASP A 79 -5.11 -0.36 3.75
CA ASP A 79 -4.40 0.90 3.94
C ASP A 79 -4.22 1.26 5.42
N SER A 80 -5.22 0.94 6.25
CA SER A 80 -5.17 1.15 7.69
C SER A 80 -4.18 0.21 8.41
N LEU A 81 -3.99 -1.01 7.89
CA LEU A 81 -3.17 -2.08 8.49
C LEU A 81 -1.72 -2.08 8.00
N ALA A 82 -1.48 -1.75 6.74
CA ALA A 82 -0.18 -1.81 6.07
C ALA A 82 0.68 -0.58 6.39
N GLN A 83 1.10 -0.47 7.65
CA GLN A 83 1.98 0.62 8.13
C GLN A 83 3.45 0.38 7.77
N ASP A 84 3.85 -0.88 7.60
CA ASP A 84 5.20 -1.24 7.14
C ASP A 84 5.37 -0.93 5.65
N PRO A 85 6.36 -0.11 5.25
CA PRO A 85 6.55 0.29 3.86
C PRO A 85 6.85 -0.87 2.91
N LEU A 86 7.60 -1.90 3.34
CA LEU A 86 7.97 -3.03 2.47
C LEU A 86 6.78 -3.93 2.20
N SER A 87 6.05 -4.30 3.25
CA SER A 87 4.83 -5.08 3.15
C SER A 87 3.82 -4.40 2.23
N ARG A 88 3.76 -3.06 2.29
CA ARG A 88 2.92 -2.25 1.41
C ARG A 88 3.39 -2.28 -0.05
N ILE A 89 4.69 -2.23 -0.32
CA ILE A 89 5.25 -2.31 -1.68
C ILE A 89 4.97 -3.69 -2.28
N GLN A 90 5.24 -4.75 -1.53
CA GLN A 90 5.00 -6.11 -1.99
C GLN A 90 3.52 -6.31 -2.37
N MET A 91 2.61 -5.87 -1.51
CA MET A 91 1.17 -5.98 -1.78
C MET A 91 0.70 -5.07 -2.91
N ALA A 92 1.33 -3.90 -3.07
CA ALA A 92 1.08 -3.02 -4.21
C ALA A 92 1.50 -3.67 -5.53
N ASP A 93 2.64 -4.37 -5.57
CA ASP A 93 3.09 -5.11 -6.75
C ASP A 93 2.19 -6.33 -7.02
N GLU A 94 1.87 -7.13 -5.99
CA GLU A 94 1.00 -8.32 -6.10
C GLU A 94 -0.42 -7.96 -6.58
N CYS A 95 -0.96 -6.83 -6.12
CA CYS A 95 -2.34 -6.44 -6.38
C CYS A 95 -2.48 -5.31 -7.42
N GLY A 96 -1.38 -4.86 -8.01
CA GLY A 96 -1.35 -3.76 -9.00
C GLY A 96 -1.87 -2.42 -8.47
N ILE A 97 -1.54 -2.05 -7.22
CA ILE A 97 -1.93 -0.77 -6.59
C ILE A 97 -0.79 0.23 -6.69
N LYS A 98 -0.70 0.90 -7.84
CA LYS A 98 0.42 1.79 -8.17
C LYS A 98 0.55 2.99 -7.22
N GLU A 99 -0.57 3.46 -6.69
CA GLU A 99 -0.67 4.63 -5.80
C GLU A 99 0.07 4.44 -4.47
N TRP A 100 0.31 3.19 -4.07
CA TRP A 100 0.94 2.86 -2.80
C TRP A 100 2.47 2.88 -2.84
N LEU A 101 3.06 2.76 -4.03
CA LEU A 101 4.50 2.60 -4.22
C LEU A 101 5.26 3.86 -3.81
N HIS A 102 4.93 5.02 -4.39
CA HIS A 102 5.67 6.26 -4.14
C HIS A 102 5.64 6.70 -2.66
N PRO A 103 4.49 6.68 -1.95
CA PRO A 103 4.49 6.94 -0.52
C PRO A 103 5.37 5.96 0.26
N ALA A 104 5.32 4.68 -0.06
CA ALA A 104 6.12 3.67 0.63
C ALA A 104 7.63 3.87 0.42
N TYR A 105 8.04 4.18 -0.82
CA TYR A 105 9.41 4.57 -1.15
C TYR A 105 9.87 5.79 -0.37
N ALA A 106 9.01 6.81 -0.23
CA ALA A 106 9.32 8.01 0.54
C ALA A 106 9.60 7.70 2.02
N LYS A 107 8.80 6.83 2.65
CA LYS A 107 9.04 6.37 4.02
C LYS A 107 10.35 5.58 4.15
N LEU A 108 10.66 4.72 3.18
CA LEU A 108 11.93 3.97 3.17
C LEU A 108 13.14 4.92 3.08
N CYS A 109 13.10 5.91 2.17
CA CYS A 109 14.19 6.87 2.03
C CYS A 109 14.38 7.73 3.29
N ALA A 110 13.29 8.12 3.96
CA ALA A 110 13.34 9.00 5.13
C ALA A 110 13.83 8.31 6.43
N ARG A 111 13.82 6.98 6.49
CA ARG A 111 14.19 6.17 7.66
C ARG A 111 15.61 6.45 8.13
N LYS A 112 15.90 6.35 9.43
CA LYS A 112 17.30 6.50 9.91
C LYS A 112 18.16 5.28 9.57
N ALA A 113 17.61 4.08 9.73
CA ALA A 113 18.30 2.83 9.41
C ALA A 113 18.59 2.72 7.90
N PRO A 114 19.76 2.17 7.51
CA PRO A 114 20.10 1.92 6.11
C PRO A 114 19.15 0.88 5.50
N LEU A 115 19.16 0.80 4.17
CA LEU A 115 18.49 -0.28 3.45
C LEU A 115 19.31 -1.57 3.62
N THR A 116 18.64 -2.71 3.84
CA THR A 116 19.31 -4.01 4.00
C THR A 116 19.29 -4.83 2.71
N ALA A 117 20.14 -5.87 2.65
CA ALA A 117 20.19 -6.76 1.50
C ALA A 117 18.87 -7.51 1.29
N GLU A 118 18.20 -7.90 2.37
CA GLU A 118 16.88 -8.55 2.37
C GLU A 118 15.83 -7.65 1.70
N GLU A 119 15.82 -6.36 2.04
CA GLU A 119 14.94 -5.37 1.42
C GLU A 119 15.25 -5.23 -0.08
N GLY A 120 16.54 -5.26 -0.44
CA GLY A 120 16.97 -5.26 -1.84
C GLY A 120 16.50 -6.45 -2.64
N ARG A 121 16.39 -7.64 -2.03
CA ARG A 121 15.80 -8.83 -2.70
C ARG A 121 14.33 -8.64 -3.01
N ILE A 122 13.57 -8.02 -2.10
CA ILE A 122 12.13 -7.78 -2.26
C ILE A 122 11.87 -6.69 -3.31
N LEU A 123 12.61 -5.58 -3.23
CA LEU A 123 12.44 -4.44 -4.13
C LEU A 123 12.94 -4.73 -5.55
N GLY A 124 13.89 -5.63 -5.69
CA GLY A 124 14.66 -5.82 -6.92
C GLY A 124 15.77 -4.78 -7.06
N PHE A 125 16.75 -5.12 -7.89
CA PHE A 125 18.00 -4.38 -8.02
C PHE A 125 17.82 -2.93 -8.48
N GLU A 126 17.00 -2.69 -9.51
CA GLU A 126 16.77 -1.35 -10.06
C GLU A 126 16.15 -0.40 -9.03
N ARG A 127 15.05 -0.82 -8.39
CA ARG A 127 14.38 -0.02 -7.36
C ARG A 127 15.28 0.20 -6.15
N TYR A 128 15.98 -0.84 -5.70
CA TYR A 128 16.89 -0.74 -4.55
C TYR A 128 18.01 0.29 -4.80
N THR A 129 18.68 0.23 -5.95
CA THR A 129 19.77 1.15 -6.29
C THR A 129 19.28 2.59 -6.44
N ALA A 130 18.10 2.80 -7.05
CA ALA A 130 17.48 4.12 -7.17
C ALA A 130 17.15 4.72 -5.79
N LEU A 131 16.56 3.94 -4.88
CA LEU A 131 16.27 4.40 -3.51
C LEU A 131 17.54 4.73 -2.73
N TRP A 132 18.59 3.91 -2.90
CA TRP A 132 19.88 4.12 -2.26
C TRP A 132 20.51 5.43 -2.72
N ARG A 133 20.49 5.71 -4.03
CA ARG A 133 20.99 6.96 -4.61
C ARG A 133 20.22 8.18 -4.09
N ILE A 134 18.89 8.15 -4.13
CA ILE A 134 18.04 9.25 -3.64
C ILE A 134 18.36 9.56 -2.17
N ARG A 135 18.56 8.52 -1.36
CA ARG A 135 18.91 8.64 0.05
C ARG A 135 20.32 9.22 0.25
N GLU A 136 21.30 8.77 -0.52
CA GLU A 136 22.68 9.26 -0.44
C GLU A 136 22.76 10.76 -0.78
N GLU A 137 22.03 11.19 -1.82
CA GLU A 137 21.92 12.60 -2.19
C GLU A 137 21.31 13.45 -1.05
N ASP A 138 20.31 12.92 -0.33
CA ASP A 138 19.71 13.59 0.84
C ASP A 138 20.71 13.75 1.99
N LEU A 139 21.49 12.70 2.27
CA LEU A 139 22.48 12.70 3.35
C LEU A 139 23.61 13.67 3.05
N LYS A 140 24.11 13.71 1.80
CA LYS A 140 25.11 14.68 1.34
C LYS A 140 24.61 16.11 1.47
N ALA A 141 23.41 16.41 0.96
CA ALA A 141 22.81 17.74 1.05
C ALA A 141 22.52 18.20 2.51
N THR A 142 22.37 17.25 3.44
CA THR A 142 22.22 17.56 4.87
C THR A 142 23.58 17.80 5.53
N ALA A 143 24.60 17.02 5.17
CA ALA A 143 25.98 17.21 5.63
C ALA A 143 26.53 18.58 5.17
N ASP A 144 26.35 18.93 3.90
CA ASP A 144 26.79 20.23 3.35
C ASP A 144 26.11 21.41 4.04
N ARG A 145 24.83 21.28 4.40
CA ARG A 145 24.11 22.29 5.21
C ARG A 145 24.70 22.43 6.61
N SER A 146 25.00 21.32 7.27
CA SER A 146 25.58 21.33 8.61
C SER A 146 26.99 21.95 8.64
N LEU A 147 27.76 21.79 7.56
CA LEU A 147 29.07 22.42 7.40
C LEU A 147 28.97 23.95 7.28
N TRP A 148 27.91 24.47 6.66
CA TRP A 148 27.67 25.91 6.52
C TRP A 148 27.02 26.55 7.77
N ASP A 149 26.16 25.83 8.49
CA ASP A 149 25.54 26.32 9.74
C ASP A 149 26.54 26.46 10.89
N GLY A 150 27.69 25.76 10.84
CA GLY A 150 28.81 25.95 11.77
C GLY A 150 29.53 27.31 11.67
N GLN A 151 29.23 28.13 10.65
CA GLN A 151 29.82 29.47 10.46
C GLN A 151 28.86 30.63 10.79
N LYS A 152 27.62 30.37 11.26
CA LYS A 152 26.69 31.44 11.64
C LYS A 152 26.61 31.62 13.16
N SER A 153 26.96 32.83 13.61
CA SER A 153 26.76 33.33 14.98
C SER A 153 25.26 33.24 15.39
N PRO A 154 24.94 32.90 16.65
CA PRO A 154 23.56 32.75 17.09
C PRO A 154 22.89 34.13 17.16
N ARG A 155 22.07 34.46 16.16
CA ARG A 155 21.27 35.68 16.15
C ARG A 155 19.79 35.32 16.12
N GLY A 156 19.21 35.26 17.31
CA GLY A 156 17.80 35.48 17.62
C GLY A 156 16.80 34.55 16.94
N GLU A 157 16.46 33.44 17.60
CA GLU A 157 15.22 32.71 17.33
C GLU A 157 14.02 33.63 17.62
N LYS A 158 13.31 34.03 16.57
CA LYS A 158 11.94 34.51 16.69
C LYS A 158 11.02 33.31 16.65
N THR A 159 10.30 33.12 17.74
CA THR A 159 9.16 32.20 17.84
C THR A 159 8.09 32.60 16.82
N ILE A 160 7.70 31.66 15.96
CA ILE A 160 6.45 31.75 15.21
C ILE A 160 5.46 30.83 15.92
N SER A 161 4.60 31.47 16.71
CA SER A 161 3.31 30.91 17.09
C SER A 161 2.35 31.14 15.93
N SER A 162 1.76 30.07 15.40
CA SER A 162 0.41 30.14 14.86
C SER A 162 -0.23 28.76 14.94
N ALA A 163 -1.03 28.57 15.99
CA ALA A 163 -2.20 27.72 15.89
C ALA A 163 -3.01 28.15 14.66
N ASP A 164 -3.24 27.22 13.73
CA ASP A 164 -4.53 26.99 13.07
C ASP A 164 -4.32 26.07 11.87
N ILE A 165 -4.25 24.77 12.16
CA ILE A 165 -4.88 23.77 11.29
C ILE A 165 -5.82 23.00 12.20
N SER A 166 -6.98 23.59 12.47
CA SER A 166 -8.11 22.94 13.10
C SER A 166 -8.73 21.94 12.11
N LEU A 167 -8.00 20.85 11.83
CA LEU A 167 -8.62 19.66 11.27
C LEU A 167 -9.43 19.02 12.39
N ILE A 168 -10.75 19.19 12.33
CA ILE A 168 -11.71 18.37 13.04
C ILE A 168 -11.45 16.91 12.60
N LYS A 169 -10.54 16.22 13.30
CA LYS A 169 -10.27 14.80 13.10
C LYS A 169 -11.42 14.04 13.75
N CYS A 170 -12.33 13.54 12.93
CA CYS A 170 -13.40 12.65 13.34
C CYS A 170 -12.82 11.49 14.17
N ARG A 171 -13.23 11.37 15.44
CA ARG A 171 -12.72 10.39 16.43
C ARG A 171 -13.37 9.02 16.35
N SER A 172 -14.25 8.75 15.40
CA SER A 172 -14.77 7.39 15.16
C SER A 172 -13.65 6.52 14.56
N LYS A 173 -13.56 5.25 15.00
CA LYS A 173 -12.63 4.23 14.45
C LYS A 173 -12.68 4.10 12.92
N CYS A 174 -13.73 4.61 12.27
CA CYS A 174 -13.87 4.66 10.81
C CYS A 174 -12.91 5.64 10.09
N CYS A 175 -12.12 6.46 10.79
CA CYS A 175 -11.33 7.55 10.19
C CYS A 175 -9.82 7.50 10.50
N GLN A 176 -9.28 6.35 10.94
CA GLN A 176 -7.86 6.16 11.24
C GLN A 176 -7.33 4.99 10.40
N ILE A 177 -6.24 5.04 9.64
CA ILE A 177 -5.14 5.98 9.41
C ILE A 177 -4.80 5.82 7.93
N ALA A 178 -4.90 6.88 7.13
CA ALA A 178 -4.30 6.87 5.79
C ALA A 178 -2.79 6.68 5.97
N PHE A 179 -2.12 6.07 5.00
CA PHE A 179 -0.65 6.04 4.96
C PHE A 179 -0.09 7.47 4.79
N GLU A 180 -0.13 8.25 5.87
CA GLU A 180 0.21 9.66 5.90
C GLU A 180 1.72 9.80 5.88
N LEU A 181 2.20 10.74 5.06
CA LEU A 181 3.60 11.12 5.00
C LEU A 181 3.84 12.38 5.82
N ASN A 182 4.91 12.39 6.62
CA ASN A 182 5.38 13.60 7.29
C ASN A 182 6.09 14.55 6.30
N THR A 183 6.44 15.76 6.75
CA THR A 183 7.09 16.78 5.91
C THR A 183 8.40 16.30 5.31
N LYS A 184 9.20 15.54 6.07
CA LYS A 184 10.48 14.99 5.58
C LYS A 184 10.24 13.96 4.48
N GLU A 185 9.32 13.03 4.69
CA GLU A 185 8.93 11.99 3.73
C GLU A 185 8.39 12.59 2.43
N LYS A 186 7.52 13.60 2.53
CA LYS A 186 7.01 14.34 1.35
C LYS A 186 8.13 14.95 0.51
N GLY A 187 9.24 15.37 1.14
CA GLY A 187 10.43 15.89 0.46
C GLY A 187 11.12 14.91 -0.50
N PHE A 188 10.83 13.61 -0.40
CA PHE A 188 11.37 12.59 -1.30
C PHE A 188 10.51 12.36 -2.54
N LEU A 189 9.21 12.67 -2.50
CA LEU A 189 8.26 12.34 -3.58
C LEU A 189 8.67 12.92 -4.94
N ALA A 190 9.17 14.16 -4.97
CA ALA A 190 9.59 14.80 -6.22
C ALA A 190 10.83 14.14 -6.85
N ARG A 191 11.73 13.56 -6.03
CA ARG A 191 12.90 12.81 -6.51
C ARG A 191 12.48 11.43 -6.97
N ILE A 192 11.63 10.77 -6.21
CA ILE A 192 11.07 9.44 -6.52
C ILE A 192 10.31 9.49 -7.86
N ALA A 193 9.44 10.48 -8.06
CA ALA A 193 8.65 10.62 -9.29
C ALA A 193 9.50 10.90 -10.55
N LYS A 194 10.77 11.29 -10.40
CA LYS A 194 11.69 11.52 -11.53
C LYS A 194 12.53 10.28 -11.86
N ALA A 195 12.63 9.32 -10.93
CA ALA A 195 13.40 8.10 -11.12
C ALA A 195 12.55 7.10 -11.92
N LYS A 196 12.98 6.82 -13.15
CA LYS A 196 12.27 5.90 -14.06
C LYS A 196 12.22 4.48 -13.50
N GLU A 197 13.24 4.12 -12.72
CA GLU A 197 13.38 2.83 -12.05
C GLU A 197 12.30 2.60 -10.97
N LEU A 198 11.68 3.68 -10.48
CA LEU A 198 10.63 3.65 -9.46
C LEU A 198 9.23 3.82 -10.06
N GLU A 199 9.10 3.87 -11.39
CA GLU A 199 7.79 3.88 -12.04
C GLU A 199 7.06 2.56 -11.78
N ALA A 200 5.75 2.69 -11.58
CA ALA A 200 4.87 1.57 -11.35
C ALA A 200 4.68 0.80 -12.67
N ARG A 201 5.39 -0.33 -12.81
CA ARG A 201 5.23 -1.28 -13.93
C ARG A 201 3.77 -1.72 -14.05
#